data_AF-A0A8H4RX64-F1
#
_entry.id   AF-A0A8H4RX64-F1
#
_cell.length_a   1.000
_cell.length_b   1.000
_cell.length_c   1.000
_cell.angle_alpha   90.00
_cell.angle_beta   90.00
_cell.angle_gamma   90.00
#
_symmetry.space_group_name_H-M   'P 1'
#
loop_
_entity.id
_entity.type
_entity.pdbx_description
1 polymer ?
#
loop_
_entity_poly.entity_id
_entity_poly.type
_entity_poly.pdbx_seq_one_letter_code
_entity_poly.pdbx_strand_id
1 'polypeptide(L)'
;MAGKPIHPATVHFPITFITLAGLLDLLHGAAESPITSSFVASAVKTIGLDFPLSVVPVLSFYATILALITIVPAILSGGSQLLPLIQRDGFGTAKARAALAHALLNDVATAMLGYNFWTRRTVVNYVPNTTNIALSGALALPLVLFAASLGGELVYTYGGGGWEGRHKIIEVPFPSTTHDNTTSQHNPKRLPANSFKMMNWAKQQMANVVGTQEPIYGPSAIQSVALQTETTPYTELTRDDMKWVNMDTTSVETQTFHLTAASGHLGLAQVIYSNVAGLRTTVQFNSKIFYPKSESKPNMWSSSQLSDVEFNEEKTNFYAENCAIELSEDGKTYKIKSATNPKAIVNLTVTRTSPGFVVGKNGTTYYGTDPKAPWGSMRHAFWPRNTVEGSIITEDGPVDFKGTAVFVHALQGMKPHHAAAKWKFIDFEGPTYSAIMMEFITPKSYGSTAVNVGGITKDGEILIAGSSNSALHTKIKGDPENDWPVPEAIKGEWKGKTKDGKDVDAVLESPLGERLDKIDVMAEVPGFVKSIVAAAAGTKPYIYQFSPDAPVSLKLKIGDEEITEEGSLFTEAVFLCE
;
A
#
# COMPACT_ATOMS: atom_id res chain seq x y z
N MET A 1 39.07 -8.15 3.07
CA MET A 1 37.75 -7.81 2.49
C MET A 1 37.09 -9.10 2.06
N ALA A 2 36.09 -9.60 2.80
CA ALA A 2 35.36 -10.81 2.41
C ALA A 2 34.45 -10.47 1.21
N GLY A 3 34.59 -11.19 0.10
CA GLY A 3 33.77 -11.00 -1.09
C GLY A 3 32.31 -11.32 -0.82
N LYS A 4 31.40 -10.57 -1.46
CA LYS A 4 29.94 -10.83 -1.39
C LYS A 4 29.65 -12.27 -1.86
N PRO A 5 28.68 -12.99 -1.27
CA PRO A 5 28.35 -14.35 -1.68
C PRO A 5 27.90 -14.36 -3.15
N ILE A 6 28.60 -15.10 -4.00
CA ILE A 6 28.36 -15.15 -5.45
C ILE A 6 27.04 -15.89 -5.76
N HIS A 7 26.72 -16.93 -5.00
CA HIS A 7 25.55 -17.77 -5.28
C HIS A 7 24.22 -17.01 -5.27
N PRO A 8 23.87 -16.20 -4.25
CA PRO A 8 22.70 -15.30 -4.29
C PRO A 8 22.65 -14.42 -5.54
N ALA A 9 23.78 -13.93 -6.06
CA ALA A 9 23.77 -13.11 -7.28
C ALA A 9 23.46 -13.93 -8.54
N THR A 10 23.85 -15.21 -8.59
CA THR A 10 23.68 -16.07 -9.77
C THR A 10 22.33 -16.80 -9.84
N VAL A 11 21.62 -16.99 -8.72
CA VAL A 11 20.38 -17.80 -8.68
C VAL A 11 19.14 -17.09 -9.23
N HIS A 12 19.14 -15.76 -9.31
CA HIS A 12 17.96 -15.01 -9.78
C HIS A 12 17.65 -15.31 -11.24
N PHE A 13 18.67 -15.43 -12.09
CA PHE A 13 18.51 -15.72 -13.51
C PHE A 13 17.79 -17.04 -13.79
N PRO A 14 18.23 -18.20 -13.28
CA PRO A 14 17.51 -19.45 -13.52
C PRO A 14 16.11 -19.42 -12.88
N ILE A 15 15.92 -18.85 -11.69
CA ILE A 15 14.58 -18.71 -11.09
C ILE A 15 13.63 -17.97 -12.03
N THR A 16 14.07 -16.82 -12.56
CA THR A 16 13.28 -16.00 -13.50
C THR A 16 12.93 -16.78 -14.76
N PHE A 17 13.92 -17.40 -15.42
CA PHE A 17 13.69 -18.06 -16.70
C PHE A 17 12.88 -19.37 -16.58
N ILE A 18 13.03 -20.11 -15.48
CA ILE A 18 12.20 -21.30 -15.19
C ILE A 18 10.75 -20.90 -14.95
N THR A 19 10.54 -19.84 -14.16
CA THR A 19 9.20 -19.30 -13.90
C THR A 19 8.55 -18.81 -15.20
N LEU A 20 9.30 -18.07 -16.02
CA LEU A 20 8.82 -17.59 -17.31
C LEU A 20 8.45 -18.75 -18.26
N ALA A 21 9.30 -19.77 -18.38
CA ALA A 21 9.04 -20.94 -19.22
C ALA A 21 7.78 -21.70 -18.75
N GLY A 22 7.63 -21.92 -17.44
CA GLY A 22 6.45 -22.58 -16.87
C GLY A 22 5.15 -21.80 -17.12
N LEU A 23 5.16 -20.47 -16.92
CA LEU A 23 3.99 -19.63 -17.18
C LEU A 23 3.60 -19.60 -18.65
N LEU A 24 4.58 -19.52 -19.57
CA LEU A 24 4.30 -19.52 -21.00
C LEU A 24 3.76 -20.87 -21.50
N ASP A 25 4.27 -21.99 -20.97
CA ASP A 25 3.72 -23.31 -21.29
C ASP A 25 2.30 -23.51 -20.73
N LEU A 26 2.00 -23.00 -19.52
CA LEU A 26 0.63 -22.99 -18.98
C LEU A 26 -0.30 -22.10 -19.80
N LEU A 27 0.16 -20.92 -20.22
CA LEU A 27 -0.59 -20.02 -21.08
C LEU A 27 -0.93 -20.69 -22.42
N HIS A 28 0.03 -21.36 -23.04
CA HIS A 28 -0.21 -22.14 -24.25
C HIS A 28 -1.23 -23.26 -24.01
N GLY A 29 -1.07 -24.04 -22.93
CA GLY A 29 -2.04 -25.10 -22.58
C GLY A 29 -3.45 -24.57 -22.34
N ALA A 30 -3.58 -23.40 -21.70
CA ALA A 30 -4.86 -22.73 -21.48
C ALA A 30 -5.47 -22.18 -22.79
N ALA A 31 -4.64 -21.70 -23.71
CA ALA A 31 -5.07 -21.21 -25.01
C ALA A 31 -5.61 -22.33 -25.93
N GLU A 32 -5.02 -23.52 -25.84
CA GLU A 32 -5.42 -24.69 -26.65
C GLU A 32 -6.57 -25.49 -26.02
N SER A 33 -6.86 -25.28 -24.74
CA SER A 33 -7.93 -26.00 -24.04
C SER A 33 -9.31 -25.49 -24.44
N PRO A 34 -10.27 -26.37 -24.82
CA PRO A 34 -11.63 -25.99 -25.18
C PRO A 34 -12.40 -25.25 -24.07
N ILE A 35 -12.00 -25.46 -22.81
CA ILE A 35 -12.68 -24.86 -21.64
C ILE A 35 -12.20 -23.42 -21.42
N THR A 36 -10.94 -23.12 -21.73
CA THR A 36 -10.28 -21.86 -21.33
C THR A 36 -9.87 -20.98 -22.51
N SER A 37 -9.90 -21.48 -23.75
CA SER A 37 -9.43 -20.76 -24.94
C SER A 37 -10.15 -19.44 -25.19
N SER A 38 -11.48 -19.39 -25.00
CA SER A 38 -12.28 -18.16 -25.15
C SER A 38 -11.91 -17.09 -24.12
N PHE A 39 -11.63 -17.51 -22.89
CA PHE A 39 -11.18 -16.62 -21.83
C PHE A 39 -9.78 -16.09 -22.12
N VAL A 40 -8.85 -16.94 -22.57
CA VAL A 40 -7.49 -16.53 -22.93
C VAL A 40 -7.50 -15.56 -24.12
N ALA A 41 -8.27 -15.85 -25.17
CA ALA A 41 -8.39 -14.95 -26.32
C ALA A 41 -8.98 -13.58 -25.93
N SER A 42 -9.99 -13.58 -25.05
CA SER A 42 -10.55 -12.35 -24.49
C SER A 42 -9.51 -11.58 -23.66
N ALA A 43 -8.81 -12.27 -22.76
CA ALA A 43 -7.79 -11.66 -21.91
C ALA A 43 -6.66 -11.03 -22.72
N VAL A 44 -6.13 -11.72 -23.75
CA VAL A 44 -5.07 -11.21 -24.65
C VAL A 44 -5.52 -9.95 -25.38
N LYS A 45 -6.76 -9.93 -25.87
CA LYS A 45 -7.35 -8.74 -26.52
C LYS A 45 -7.50 -7.58 -25.54
N THR A 46 -7.90 -7.86 -24.29
CA THR A 46 -8.13 -6.84 -23.26
C THR A 46 -6.83 -6.20 -22.76
N ILE A 47 -5.73 -6.96 -22.70
CA ILE A 47 -4.42 -6.45 -22.24
C ILE A 47 -3.59 -5.78 -23.35
N GLY A 48 -4.13 -5.69 -24.57
CA GLY A 48 -3.44 -5.05 -25.70
C GLY A 48 -2.13 -5.72 -26.08
N LEU A 49 -1.99 -7.03 -25.84
CA LEU A 49 -0.81 -7.77 -26.26
C LEU A 49 -0.90 -8.02 -27.77
N ASP A 50 -0.12 -7.25 -28.54
CA ASP A 50 -0.07 -7.30 -30.00
C ASP A 50 0.77 -8.47 -30.57
N PHE A 51 1.23 -9.41 -29.74
CA PHE A 51 1.99 -10.56 -30.26
C PHE A 51 1.08 -11.78 -30.51
N PRO A 52 1.25 -12.52 -31.63
CA PRO A 52 0.45 -13.71 -31.92
C PRO A 52 0.66 -14.80 -30.85
N LEU A 53 -0.44 -15.42 -30.38
CA LEU A 53 -0.36 -16.54 -29.42
C LEU A 53 0.46 -17.73 -29.93
N SER A 54 0.60 -17.87 -31.24
CA SER A 54 1.47 -18.86 -31.88
C SER A 54 2.97 -18.67 -31.57
N VAL A 55 3.37 -17.49 -31.08
CA VAL A 55 4.75 -17.18 -30.67
C VAL A 55 5.04 -17.65 -29.23
N VAL A 56 4.01 -17.88 -28.41
CA VAL A 56 4.15 -18.28 -26.99
C VAL A 56 5.00 -19.55 -26.81
N PRO A 57 4.80 -20.64 -27.57
CA PRO A 57 5.67 -21.81 -27.49
C PRO A 57 7.14 -21.52 -27.80
N VAL A 58 7.40 -20.62 -28.75
CA VAL A 58 8.76 -20.24 -29.15
C VAL A 58 9.45 -19.47 -28.01
N LEU A 59 8.75 -18.51 -27.40
CA LEU A 59 9.26 -17.76 -26.26
C LEU A 59 9.53 -18.66 -25.05
N SER A 60 8.61 -19.60 -24.77
CA SER A 60 8.79 -20.58 -23.70
C SER A 60 10.04 -21.45 -23.93
N PHE A 61 10.27 -21.87 -25.17
CA PHE A 61 11.43 -22.68 -25.52
C PHE A 61 12.75 -21.90 -25.35
N TYR A 62 12.79 -20.64 -25.77
CA TYR A 62 13.98 -19.80 -25.55
C TYR A 62 14.18 -19.46 -24.06
N ALA A 63 13.12 -19.25 -23.29
CA ALA A 63 13.21 -19.11 -21.84
C ALA A 63 13.77 -20.39 -21.20
N THR A 64 13.38 -21.58 -21.68
CA THR A 64 13.95 -22.86 -21.24
C THR A 64 15.46 -22.94 -21.53
N ILE A 65 15.92 -22.48 -22.70
CA ILE A 65 17.35 -22.43 -23.03
C ILE A 65 18.09 -21.47 -22.10
N LEU A 66 17.57 -20.27 -21.88
CA LEU A 66 18.17 -19.27 -20.99
C LEU A 66 18.23 -19.77 -19.54
N ALA A 67 17.20 -20.49 -19.08
CA ALA A 67 17.22 -21.19 -17.80
C ALA A 67 18.38 -22.19 -17.74
N LEU A 68 18.51 -23.10 -18.71
CA LEU A 68 19.57 -24.11 -18.73
C LEU A 68 20.98 -23.50 -18.78
N ILE A 69 21.17 -22.40 -19.51
CA ILE A 69 22.45 -21.69 -19.56
C ILE A 69 22.78 -21.07 -18.20
N THR A 70 21.80 -20.40 -17.57
CA THR A 70 22.00 -19.66 -16.31
C THR A 70 22.00 -20.56 -15.07
N ILE A 71 21.49 -21.79 -15.18
CA ILE A 71 21.61 -22.84 -14.16
C ILE A 71 23.09 -23.21 -13.92
N VAL A 72 23.93 -23.25 -14.95
CA VAL A 72 25.34 -23.67 -14.83
C VAL A 72 26.12 -22.85 -13.79
N PRO A 73 26.18 -21.51 -13.86
CA PRO A 73 26.87 -20.72 -12.82
C PRO A 73 26.19 -20.81 -11.45
N ALA A 74 24.88 -21.03 -11.38
CA ALA A 74 24.16 -21.20 -10.12
C ALA A 74 24.51 -22.52 -9.43
N ILE A 75 24.61 -23.63 -10.17
CA ILE A 75 25.04 -24.93 -9.65
C ILE A 75 26.50 -24.87 -9.20
N LEU A 76 27.40 -24.28 -10.01
CA LEU A 76 28.83 -24.18 -9.66
C LEU A 76 29.05 -23.35 -8.39
N SER A 77 28.40 -22.18 -8.31
CA SER A 77 28.48 -21.34 -7.11
C SER A 77 27.84 -22.00 -5.89
N GLY A 78 26.69 -22.66 -6.04
CA GLY A 78 26.01 -23.37 -4.95
C GLY A 78 26.83 -24.56 -4.43
N GLY A 79 27.36 -25.38 -5.34
CA GLY A 79 28.25 -26.50 -5.01
C GLY A 79 29.52 -26.04 -4.27
N SER A 80 30.13 -24.93 -4.70
CA SER A 80 31.30 -24.35 -4.03
C SER A 80 31.03 -23.89 -2.59
N GLN A 81 29.78 -23.51 -2.29
CA GLN A 81 29.35 -23.08 -0.95
C GLN A 81 28.84 -24.25 -0.10
N LEU A 82 28.26 -25.27 -0.73
CA LEU A 82 27.71 -26.45 -0.08
C LEU A 82 28.80 -27.45 0.35
N LEU A 83 29.84 -27.61 -0.47
CA LEU A 83 30.89 -28.61 -0.22
C LEU A 83 31.65 -28.37 1.10
N PRO A 84 32.11 -27.15 1.43
CA PRO A 84 32.75 -26.89 2.73
C PRO A 84 31.80 -27.07 3.91
N LEU A 85 30.49 -26.77 3.72
CA LEU A 85 29.48 -26.96 4.76
C LEU A 85 29.30 -28.45 5.10
N ILE A 86 29.22 -29.32 4.09
CA ILE A 86 29.11 -30.77 4.28
C ILE A 86 30.40 -31.34 4.86
N GLN A 87 31.57 -30.89 4.41
CA GLN A 87 32.85 -31.34 4.94
C GLN A 87 33.03 -30.98 6.43
N ARG A 88 32.50 -29.83 6.86
CA ARG A 88 32.60 -29.35 8.24
C ARG A 88 31.55 -29.96 9.17
N ASP A 89 30.29 -29.95 8.74
CA ASP A 89 29.14 -30.22 9.61
C ASP A 89 28.47 -31.59 9.32
N GLY A 90 28.93 -32.31 8.28
CA GLY A 90 28.28 -33.51 7.77
C GLY A 90 26.82 -33.26 7.37
N PHE A 91 25.99 -34.30 7.46
CA PHE A 91 24.54 -34.25 7.21
C PHE A 91 23.71 -33.97 8.47
N GLY A 92 24.40 -33.67 9.59
CA GLY A 92 23.79 -33.63 10.92
C GLY A 92 22.99 -32.36 11.20
N THR A 93 23.34 -31.24 10.58
CA THR A 93 22.77 -29.92 10.92
C THR A 93 21.54 -29.58 10.07
N ALA A 94 20.61 -28.81 10.66
CA ALA A 94 19.44 -28.30 9.94
C ALA A 94 19.85 -27.49 8.69
N LYS A 95 20.93 -26.70 8.80
CA LYS A 95 21.51 -25.94 7.69
C LYS A 95 21.98 -26.84 6.54
N ALA A 96 22.74 -27.91 6.84
CA ALA A 96 23.21 -28.84 5.82
C ALA A 96 22.05 -29.57 5.12
N ARG A 97 21.03 -29.99 5.88
CA ARG A 97 19.82 -30.64 5.32
C ARG A 97 19.01 -29.69 4.46
N ALA A 98 18.81 -28.44 4.88
CA ALA A 98 18.12 -27.43 4.09
C ALA A 98 18.88 -27.11 2.79
N ALA A 99 20.22 -27.01 2.86
CA ALA A 99 21.06 -26.75 1.69
C ALA A 99 21.04 -27.91 0.69
N LEU A 100 21.02 -29.15 1.18
CA LEU A 100 20.86 -30.34 0.34
C LEU A 100 19.47 -30.45 -0.27
N ALA A 101 18.41 -30.16 0.49
CA ALA A 101 17.06 -30.13 -0.03
C ALA A 101 16.92 -29.05 -1.12
N HIS A 102 17.44 -27.85 -0.87
CA HIS A 102 17.51 -26.79 -1.86
C HIS A 102 18.22 -27.22 -3.15
N ALA A 103 19.41 -27.82 -3.04
CA ALA A 103 20.16 -28.31 -4.20
C ALA A 103 19.38 -29.39 -4.98
N LEU A 104 18.86 -30.41 -4.27
CA LEU A 104 18.14 -31.53 -4.87
C LEU A 104 16.89 -31.08 -5.64
N LEU A 105 16.10 -30.16 -5.07
CA LEU A 105 14.89 -29.66 -5.71
C LEU A 105 15.22 -28.89 -7.00
N ASN A 106 16.30 -28.11 -7.00
CA ASN A 106 16.78 -27.42 -8.20
C ASN A 106 17.35 -28.38 -9.25
N ASP A 107 18.02 -29.46 -8.85
CA ASP A 107 18.52 -30.49 -9.76
C ASP A 107 17.36 -31.23 -10.46
N VAL A 108 16.30 -31.54 -9.71
CA VAL A 108 15.07 -32.13 -10.26
C VAL A 108 14.40 -31.17 -11.25
N ALA A 109 14.26 -29.88 -10.90
CA ALA A 109 13.72 -28.87 -11.82
C ALA A 109 14.58 -28.78 -13.10
N THR A 110 15.90 -28.79 -12.96
CA THR A 110 16.86 -28.76 -14.07
C THR A 110 16.70 -29.96 -14.99
N ALA A 111 16.51 -31.17 -14.46
CA ALA A 111 16.26 -32.36 -15.26
C ALA A 111 14.95 -32.26 -16.05
N MET A 112 13.89 -31.69 -15.45
CA MET A 112 12.60 -31.44 -16.13
C MET A 112 12.77 -30.45 -17.29
N LEU A 113 13.52 -29.36 -17.10
CA LEU A 113 13.83 -28.40 -18.17
C LEU A 113 14.69 -29.02 -19.26
N GLY A 114 15.68 -29.84 -18.89
CA GLY A 114 16.52 -30.58 -19.84
C GLY A 114 15.70 -31.52 -20.71
N TYR A 115 14.73 -32.23 -20.12
CA TYR A 115 13.77 -33.03 -20.85
C TYR A 115 12.93 -32.17 -21.80
N ASN A 116 12.35 -31.06 -21.31
CA ASN A 116 11.54 -30.16 -22.13
C ASN A 116 12.32 -29.60 -23.32
N PHE A 117 13.56 -29.16 -23.11
CA PHE A 117 14.45 -28.74 -24.19
C PHE A 117 14.69 -29.88 -25.18
N TRP A 118 15.08 -31.06 -24.69
CA TRP A 118 15.43 -32.21 -25.53
C TRP A 118 14.28 -32.66 -26.42
N THR A 119 13.06 -32.75 -25.89
CA THR A 119 11.90 -33.23 -26.64
C THR A 119 11.33 -32.18 -27.58
N ARG A 120 11.46 -30.89 -27.28
CA ARG A 120 10.87 -29.81 -28.08
C ARG A 120 11.77 -29.31 -29.20
N ARG A 121 13.10 -29.46 -29.10
CA ARG A 121 14.07 -28.86 -30.05
C ARG A 121 13.93 -29.28 -31.51
N THR A 122 13.30 -30.42 -31.80
CA THR A 122 13.07 -30.90 -33.17
C THR A 122 11.60 -30.75 -33.61
N VAL A 123 10.76 -30.19 -32.74
CA VAL A 123 9.33 -29.96 -33.01
C VAL A 123 9.17 -28.61 -33.71
N VAL A 124 8.35 -28.56 -34.76
CA VAL A 124 8.03 -27.32 -35.47
C VAL A 124 7.48 -26.29 -34.47
N ASN A 125 8.06 -25.09 -34.47
CA ASN A 125 7.74 -24.00 -33.52
C ASN A 125 7.87 -24.36 -32.04
N TYR A 126 8.57 -25.46 -31.72
CA TYR A 126 8.84 -25.92 -30.36
C TYR A 126 7.56 -26.10 -29.52
N VAL A 127 6.45 -26.47 -30.16
CA VAL A 127 5.15 -26.62 -29.49
C VAL A 127 5.24 -27.69 -28.39
N PRO A 128 4.92 -27.36 -27.12
CA PRO A 128 4.96 -28.33 -26.04
C PRO A 128 3.74 -29.27 -26.13
N ASN A 129 3.95 -30.56 -25.87
CA ASN A 129 2.84 -31.48 -25.65
C ASN A 129 2.37 -31.44 -24.18
N THR A 130 1.31 -32.17 -23.83
CA THR A 130 0.77 -32.23 -22.46
C THR A 130 1.82 -32.60 -21.41
N THR A 131 2.73 -33.53 -21.73
CA THR A 131 3.83 -33.89 -20.82
C THR A 131 4.78 -32.73 -20.61
N ASN A 132 5.12 -31.98 -21.66
CA ASN A 132 5.99 -30.81 -21.53
C ASN A 132 5.36 -29.73 -20.65
N ILE A 133 4.08 -29.44 -20.87
CA ILE A 133 3.32 -28.44 -20.08
C ILE A 133 3.24 -28.86 -18.61
N ALA A 134 2.99 -30.14 -18.34
CA ALA A 134 2.97 -30.65 -16.97
C ALA A 134 4.35 -30.53 -16.30
N LEU A 135 5.44 -30.83 -17.01
CA LEU A 135 6.79 -30.78 -16.47
C LEU A 135 7.27 -29.35 -16.19
N SER A 136 7.07 -28.39 -17.09
CA SER A 136 7.49 -26.99 -16.86
C SER A 136 6.51 -26.22 -15.98
N GLY A 137 5.22 -26.31 -16.29
CA GLY A 137 4.17 -25.50 -15.69
C GLY A 137 3.67 -26.04 -14.35
N ALA A 138 3.37 -27.33 -14.27
CA ALA A 138 2.75 -27.92 -13.07
C ALA A 138 3.78 -28.47 -12.06
N LEU A 139 5.03 -28.73 -12.49
CA LEU A 139 6.06 -29.32 -11.64
C LEU A 139 7.28 -28.42 -11.44
N ALA A 140 8.03 -28.07 -12.50
CA ALA A 140 9.27 -27.31 -12.35
C ALA A 140 9.05 -25.90 -11.78
N LEU A 141 7.97 -25.21 -12.19
CA LEU A 141 7.62 -23.89 -11.67
C LEU A 141 7.34 -23.87 -10.16
N PRO A 142 6.40 -24.65 -9.61
CA PRO A 142 6.19 -24.66 -8.16
C PRO A 142 7.41 -25.19 -7.40
N LEU A 143 8.15 -26.14 -7.99
CA LEU A 143 9.36 -26.70 -7.40
C LEU A 143 10.47 -25.65 -7.25
N VAL A 144 10.71 -24.83 -8.27
CA VAL A 144 11.75 -23.78 -8.21
C VAL A 144 11.37 -22.66 -7.25
N LEU A 145 10.09 -22.31 -7.14
CA LEU A 145 9.62 -21.31 -6.17
C LEU A 145 9.76 -21.82 -4.73
N PHE A 146 9.47 -23.09 -4.49
CA PHE A 146 9.71 -23.72 -3.19
C PHE A 146 11.22 -23.84 -2.89
N ALA A 147 12.04 -24.21 -3.87
CA ALA A 147 13.49 -24.25 -3.69
C ALA A 147 14.06 -22.84 -3.40
N ALA A 148 13.54 -21.80 -4.05
CA ALA A 148 13.93 -20.41 -3.79
C ALA A 148 13.61 -19.97 -2.35
N SER A 149 12.48 -20.39 -1.78
CA SER A 149 12.13 -20.09 -0.39
C SER A 149 13.12 -20.72 0.60
N LEU A 150 13.55 -21.97 0.35
CA LEU A 150 14.63 -22.61 1.12
C LEU A 150 15.97 -21.88 0.95
N GLY A 151 16.26 -21.36 -0.25
CA GLY A 151 17.42 -20.52 -0.51
C GLY A 151 17.42 -19.24 0.34
N GLY A 152 16.25 -18.61 0.47
CA GLY A 152 16.04 -17.49 1.39
C GLY A 152 16.30 -17.88 2.85
N GLU A 153 15.77 -19.01 3.32
CA GLU A 153 16.01 -19.51 4.68
C GLU A 153 17.50 -19.75 4.97
N LEU A 154 18.24 -20.29 3.99
CA LEU A 154 19.68 -20.49 4.10
C LEU A 154 20.44 -19.17 4.30
N VAL A 155 20.02 -18.10 3.61
CA VAL A 155 20.64 -16.78 3.73
C VAL A 155 20.23 -16.08 5.02
N TYR A 156 18.93 -15.96 5.29
CA TYR A 156 18.39 -15.10 6.35
C TYR A 156 18.32 -15.76 7.72
N THR A 157 18.13 -17.09 7.78
CA THR A 157 18.00 -17.81 9.06
C THR A 157 19.32 -18.43 9.49
N TYR A 158 20.05 -19.03 8.54
CA TYR A 158 21.27 -19.77 8.84
C TYR A 158 22.57 -18.99 8.54
N GLY A 159 22.47 -17.71 8.15
CA GLY A 159 23.61 -16.86 7.84
C GLY A 159 24.45 -17.39 6.68
N GLY A 160 23.81 -17.88 5.62
CA GLY A 160 24.45 -18.46 4.42
C GLY A 160 25.30 -17.51 3.59
N GLY A 161 25.50 -16.27 4.02
CA GLY A 161 26.39 -15.31 3.41
C GLY A 161 27.55 -14.91 4.33
N GLY A 162 28.57 -15.76 4.43
CA GLY A 162 29.83 -15.42 5.09
C GLY A 162 30.08 -16.16 6.41
N TRP A 163 31.27 -16.77 6.51
CA TRP A 163 31.77 -17.38 7.73
C TRP A 163 33.19 -16.90 7.97
N GLU A 164 33.37 -16.06 8.99
CA GLU A 164 34.51 -16.03 9.91
C GLU A 164 34.31 -14.90 10.94
N GLY A 165 34.51 -15.21 12.22
CA GLY A 165 34.58 -14.21 13.28
C GLY A 165 33.66 -14.47 14.47
N ARG A 166 34.12 -15.32 15.40
CA ARG A 166 33.61 -15.40 16.77
C ARG A 166 33.71 -14.02 17.44
N HIS A 167 32.59 -13.40 17.79
CA HIS A 167 32.59 -12.46 18.90
C HIS A 167 32.28 -13.22 20.18
N LYS A 168 33.31 -13.33 21.03
CA LYS A 168 33.21 -13.71 22.44
C LYS A 168 32.09 -12.89 23.08
N ILE A 169 31.00 -13.55 23.47
CA ILE A 169 30.13 -13.03 24.52
C ILE A 169 30.92 -13.17 25.81
N ILE A 170 31.16 -12.05 26.48
CA ILE A 170 31.69 -12.02 27.84
C ILE A 170 30.60 -12.61 28.73
N GLU A 171 30.82 -13.82 29.24
CA GLU A 171 29.98 -14.41 30.28
C GLU A 171 30.18 -13.65 31.59
N VAL A 172 29.08 -13.13 32.14
CA VAL A 172 28.99 -12.68 33.53
C VAL A 172 28.40 -13.86 34.32
N PRO A 173 29.09 -14.42 35.33
CA PRO A 173 28.66 -15.65 35.98
C PRO A 173 27.72 -15.35 37.15
N PHE A 174 26.55 -16.00 37.19
CA PHE A 174 25.79 -16.25 38.42
C PHE A 174 25.06 -17.60 38.32
N PRO A 175 24.76 -18.24 39.46
CA PRO A 175 25.08 -19.64 39.66
C PRO A 175 23.91 -20.59 39.38
N SER A 176 24.30 -21.83 39.14
CA SER A 176 23.48 -23.02 39.01
C SER A 176 22.48 -23.21 40.15
N THR A 177 21.23 -23.47 39.79
CA THR A 177 20.34 -24.32 40.58
C THR A 177 19.81 -25.43 39.70
N THR A 178 20.32 -26.63 39.99
CA THR A 178 19.79 -27.92 39.56
C THR A 178 18.36 -28.10 40.01
N HIS A 179 17.46 -28.50 39.11
CA HIS A 179 16.38 -29.40 39.46
C HIS A 179 16.06 -30.28 38.24
N ASP A 180 16.43 -31.55 38.39
CA ASP A 180 15.93 -32.66 37.62
C ASP A 180 14.45 -32.86 37.96
N ASN A 181 13.61 -33.09 36.96
CA ASN A 181 12.43 -33.92 37.10
C ASN A 181 11.87 -34.30 35.72
N THR A 182 12.17 -35.53 35.35
CA THR A 182 11.44 -36.35 34.38
C THR A 182 9.95 -36.42 34.71
N THR A 183 9.08 -36.19 33.73
CA THR A 183 7.83 -36.93 33.58
C THR A 183 7.31 -36.80 32.15
N SER A 184 7.19 -37.94 31.48
CA SER A 184 6.56 -38.07 30.16
C SER A 184 5.05 -37.92 30.28
N GLN A 185 4.44 -37.01 29.52
CA GLN A 185 3.05 -37.16 29.11
C GLN A 185 2.90 -36.83 27.63
N HIS A 186 2.31 -37.80 26.92
CA HIS A 186 1.88 -37.72 25.54
C HIS A 186 0.98 -36.49 25.31
N ASN A 187 1.31 -35.67 24.31
CA ASN A 187 0.44 -34.63 23.78
C ASN A 187 0.34 -34.83 22.25
N PRO A 188 -0.86 -34.88 21.65
CA PRO A 188 -1.01 -35.03 20.20
C PRO A 188 -0.27 -33.92 19.44
N LYS A 189 0.38 -34.31 18.34
CA LYS A 189 1.23 -33.47 17.48
C LYS A 189 0.59 -32.10 17.19
N ARG A 190 0.98 -31.07 17.94
CA ARG A 190 0.87 -29.67 17.49
C ARG A 190 1.99 -29.42 16.50
N LEU A 191 1.63 -28.96 15.29
CA LEU A 191 2.59 -28.39 14.35
C LEU A 191 3.33 -27.23 15.05
N PRO A 192 4.67 -27.13 14.92
CA PRO A 192 5.43 -26.08 15.58
C PRO A 192 4.96 -24.71 15.11
N ALA A 193 4.88 -23.73 16.01
CA ALA A 193 4.41 -22.36 15.70
C ALA A 193 5.15 -21.71 14.49
N ASN A 194 6.39 -22.15 14.20
CA ASN A 194 7.17 -21.73 13.05
C ASN A 194 6.60 -22.20 11.70
N SER A 195 5.99 -23.39 11.63
CA SER A 195 5.36 -23.86 10.38
C SER A 195 4.06 -23.09 10.09
N PHE A 196 3.38 -22.60 11.12
CA PHE A 196 2.18 -21.75 10.95
C PHE A 196 2.55 -20.33 10.48
N LYS A 197 3.62 -19.75 11.03
CA LYS A 197 4.18 -18.45 10.60
C LYS A 197 4.66 -18.49 9.15
N MET A 198 5.40 -19.53 8.77
CA MET A 198 5.94 -19.71 7.41
C MET A 198 4.83 -19.96 6.37
N MET A 199 3.78 -20.71 6.74
CA MET A 199 2.63 -20.96 5.88
C MET A 199 1.75 -19.72 5.66
N ASN A 200 1.62 -18.85 6.67
CA ASN A 200 0.88 -17.59 6.52
C ASN A 200 1.68 -16.56 5.71
N TRP A 201 2.99 -16.48 5.87
CA TRP A 201 3.85 -15.68 5.00
C TRP A 201 3.79 -16.15 3.53
N ALA A 202 3.86 -17.46 3.28
CA ALA A 202 3.77 -18.00 1.91
C ALA A 202 2.39 -17.74 1.28
N LYS A 203 1.30 -17.88 2.05
CA LYS A 203 -0.05 -17.51 1.61
C LYS A 203 -0.19 -16.01 1.34
N GLN A 204 0.49 -15.17 2.12
CA GLN A 204 0.53 -13.72 1.91
C GLN A 204 1.30 -13.37 0.63
N GLN A 205 2.47 -13.97 0.37
CA GLN A 205 3.20 -13.75 -0.88
C GLN A 205 2.38 -14.20 -2.09
N MET A 206 1.65 -15.31 -1.96
CA MET A 206 0.66 -15.71 -2.96
C MET A 206 -0.44 -14.64 -3.10
N ALA A 207 -1.12 -14.20 -2.04
CA ALA A 207 -2.14 -13.14 -2.13
C ALA A 207 -1.60 -11.81 -2.70
N ASN A 208 -0.34 -11.48 -2.42
CA ASN A 208 0.35 -10.32 -2.96
C ASN A 208 0.59 -10.44 -4.47
N VAL A 209 0.81 -11.64 -4.99
CA VAL A 209 1.08 -11.89 -6.41
C VAL A 209 -0.19 -12.19 -7.22
N VAL A 210 -1.16 -12.91 -6.65
CA VAL A 210 -2.38 -13.36 -7.36
C VAL A 210 -3.64 -12.55 -7.04
N GLY A 211 -3.58 -11.54 -6.16
CA GLY A 211 -4.72 -10.67 -5.85
C GLY A 211 -5.87 -11.37 -5.09
N THR A 212 -5.64 -12.53 -4.48
CA THR A 212 -6.65 -13.26 -3.70
C THR A 212 -6.91 -12.60 -2.34
N GLN A 213 -8.06 -12.90 -1.72
CA GLN A 213 -8.35 -12.47 -0.34
C GLN A 213 -7.21 -12.78 0.63
N GLU A 214 -6.84 -11.79 1.45
CA GLU A 214 -5.86 -11.93 2.53
C GLU A 214 -6.31 -12.96 3.57
N PRO A 215 -5.41 -13.80 4.11
CA PRO A 215 -5.68 -14.62 5.28
C PRO A 215 -6.29 -13.81 6.44
N ILE A 216 -7.12 -14.47 7.27
CA ILE A 216 -7.61 -13.86 8.50
C ILE A 216 -6.53 -13.97 9.58
N TYR A 217 -5.84 -12.85 9.86
CA TYR A 217 -4.81 -12.75 10.89
C TYR A 217 -5.38 -12.39 12.27
N GLY A 218 -6.44 -11.56 12.28
CA GLY A 218 -7.09 -11.05 13.48
C GLY A 218 -6.55 -9.69 13.95
N PRO A 219 -7.20 -9.07 14.96
CA PRO A 219 -6.91 -7.71 15.41
C PRO A 219 -5.53 -7.55 16.07
N SER A 220 -4.88 -8.64 16.48
CA SER A 220 -3.50 -8.59 17.00
C SER A 220 -2.45 -8.33 15.91
N ALA A 221 -2.82 -8.52 14.63
CA ALA A 221 -1.93 -8.30 13.49
C ALA A 221 -1.96 -6.85 12.98
N ILE A 222 -2.62 -5.93 13.68
CA ILE A 222 -2.56 -4.50 13.46
C ILE A 222 -2.08 -3.80 14.72
N GLN A 223 -1.04 -3.00 14.58
CA GLN A 223 -0.52 -2.14 15.64
C GLN A 223 -1.01 -0.71 15.35
N SER A 224 -2.23 -0.43 15.79
CA SER A 224 -2.88 0.87 15.59
C SER A 224 -2.04 2.00 16.19
N VAL A 225 -1.98 3.13 15.49
CA VAL A 225 -1.40 4.38 16.00
C VAL A 225 -2.06 4.82 17.31
N ALA A 226 -3.29 4.39 17.60
CA ALA A 226 -3.97 4.64 18.87
C ALA A 226 -3.21 4.11 20.10
N LEU A 227 -2.41 3.05 19.96
CA LEU A 227 -1.56 2.56 21.06
C LEU A 227 -0.46 3.58 21.43
N GLN A 228 -0.06 4.43 20.49
CA GLN A 228 0.93 5.48 20.74
C GLN A 228 0.33 6.64 21.56
N THR A 229 -0.98 6.86 21.44
CA THR A 229 -1.67 8.01 22.06
C THR A 229 -1.86 7.85 23.57
N GLU A 230 -1.71 6.64 24.11
CA GLU A 230 -1.64 6.39 25.56
C GLU A 230 -0.54 7.19 26.25
N THR A 231 0.54 7.50 25.52
CA THR A 231 1.69 8.27 26.05
C THR A 231 1.96 9.55 25.28
N THR A 232 1.58 9.62 24.01
CA THR A 232 1.85 10.77 23.14
C THR A 232 0.62 11.01 22.27
N PRO A 233 -0.33 11.87 22.69
CA PRO A 233 -1.57 12.09 21.94
C PRO A 233 -1.32 12.46 20.48
N TYR A 234 -0.34 13.34 20.24
CA TYR A 234 0.10 13.77 18.92
C TYR A 234 1.54 14.28 18.97
N THR A 235 2.11 14.46 17.78
CA THR A 235 3.42 15.10 17.56
C THR A 235 3.24 16.22 16.54
N GLU A 236 3.73 17.42 16.86
CA GLU A 236 3.72 18.56 15.94
C GLU A 236 4.68 18.29 14.76
N LEU A 237 4.23 18.62 13.55
CA LEU A 237 4.99 18.38 12.32
C LEU A 237 6.12 19.39 12.14
N THR A 238 7.29 18.86 11.84
CA THR A 238 8.44 19.60 11.32
C THR A 238 8.49 19.50 9.79
N ARG A 239 9.39 20.26 9.17
CA ARG A 239 9.63 20.15 7.72
C ARG A 239 10.11 18.75 7.32
N ASP A 240 10.88 18.09 8.18
CA ASP A 240 11.39 16.73 7.93
C ASP A 240 10.29 15.67 7.88
N ASP A 241 9.18 15.90 8.56
CA ASP A 241 8.02 15.00 8.54
C ASP A 241 7.23 15.08 7.22
N MET A 242 7.53 16.06 6.37
CA MET A 242 6.91 16.31 5.06
C MET A 242 7.69 15.70 3.89
N LYS A 243 8.76 14.97 4.19
CA LYS A 243 9.55 14.26 3.18
C LYS A 243 8.71 13.15 2.55
N TRP A 244 8.77 13.07 1.23
CA TRP A 244 8.29 11.93 0.47
C TRP A 244 9.10 10.70 0.86
N VAL A 245 8.42 9.62 1.24
CA VAL A 245 9.08 8.37 1.58
C VAL A 245 9.59 7.71 0.31
N ASN A 246 8.79 7.71 -0.76
CA ASN A 246 9.12 7.11 -2.05
C ASN A 246 9.58 5.65 -1.86
N MET A 247 8.65 4.80 -1.41
CA MET A 247 8.94 3.38 -1.14
C MET A 247 9.25 2.62 -2.44
N ASP A 248 10.20 1.68 -2.34
CA ASP A 248 10.55 0.73 -3.39
C ASP A 248 9.60 -0.49 -3.43
N THR A 249 8.73 -0.63 -2.43
CA THR A 249 7.69 -1.66 -2.33
C THR A 249 6.31 -1.14 -2.75
N THR A 250 5.31 -2.04 -2.78
CA THR A 250 3.92 -1.64 -3.05
C THR A 250 3.46 -0.54 -2.10
N SER A 251 3.09 0.61 -2.63
CA SER A 251 2.61 1.73 -1.83
C SER A 251 1.76 2.72 -2.62
N VAL A 252 0.98 3.52 -1.90
CA VAL A 252 0.35 4.73 -2.39
C VAL A 252 0.70 5.86 -1.44
N GLU A 253 1.46 6.85 -1.92
CA GLU A 253 1.80 8.06 -1.18
C GLU A 253 1.10 9.25 -1.83
N THR A 254 0.42 10.07 -1.04
CA THR A 254 -0.36 11.20 -1.56
C THR A 254 -0.06 12.48 -0.82
N GLN A 255 -0.02 13.58 -1.57
CA GLN A 255 -0.18 14.93 -1.03
C GLN A 255 -1.49 15.50 -1.59
N THR A 256 -2.45 15.75 -0.71
CA THR A 256 -3.80 16.20 -1.07
C THR A 256 -4.10 17.54 -0.42
N PHE A 257 -4.53 18.51 -1.21
CA PHE A 257 -4.95 19.82 -0.77
C PHE A 257 -6.45 19.97 -1.07
N HIS A 258 -7.27 20.05 -0.01
CA HIS A 258 -8.69 20.42 -0.11
C HIS A 258 -8.80 21.92 0.07
N LEU A 259 -9.54 22.60 -0.80
CA LEU A 259 -9.62 24.05 -0.89
C LEU A 259 -11.06 24.49 -0.69
N THR A 260 -11.26 25.52 0.12
CA THR A 260 -12.56 26.19 0.30
C THR A 260 -12.37 27.67 -0.02
N ALA A 261 -12.86 28.08 -1.20
CA ALA A 261 -12.78 29.47 -1.62
C ALA A 261 -13.83 30.33 -0.91
N ALA A 262 -13.53 31.61 -0.68
CA ALA A 262 -14.50 32.56 -0.13
C ALA A 262 -15.75 32.75 -1.03
N SER A 263 -15.65 32.39 -2.31
CA SER A 263 -16.75 32.37 -3.27
C SER A 263 -17.70 31.17 -3.12
N GLY A 264 -17.40 30.23 -2.21
CA GLY A 264 -18.16 28.98 -2.03
C GLY A 264 -17.74 27.84 -2.96
N HIS A 265 -16.73 28.04 -3.83
CA HIS A 265 -16.15 26.95 -4.60
C HIS A 265 -15.35 26.02 -3.69
N LEU A 266 -15.47 24.72 -3.93
CA LEU A 266 -14.59 23.73 -3.33
C LEU A 266 -13.60 23.22 -4.37
N GLY A 267 -12.37 22.97 -3.95
CA GLY A 267 -11.29 22.56 -4.84
C GLY A 267 -10.50 21.39 -4.29
N LEU A 268 -9.85 20.66 -5.19
CA LEU A 268 -8.86 19.64 -4.86
C LEU A 268 -7.67 19.78 -5.79
N ALA A 269 -6.46 19.75 -5.22
CA ALA A 269 -5.22 19.53 -5.95
C ALA A 269 -4.49 18.38 -5.26
N GLN A 270 -4.09 17.36 -6.02
CA GLN A 270 -3.52 16.15 -5.44
C GLN A 270 -2.46 15.52 -6.32
N VAL A 271 -1.36 15.10 -5.71
CA VAL A 271 -0.43 14.13 -6.33
C VAL A 271 -0.64 12.77 -5.67
N ILE A 272 -0.79 11.74 -6.51
CA ILE A 272 -0.78 10.34 -6.09
C ILE A 272 0.46 9.68 -6.67
N TYR A 273 1.40 9.28 -5.81
CA TYR A 273 2.58 8.51 -6.15
C TYR A 273 2.35 7.04 -5.77
N SER A 274 2.09 6.20 -6.77
CA SER A 274 1.84 4.78 -6.56
C SER A 274 3.01 3.93 -7.03
N ASN A 275 3.51 3.06 -6.17
CA ASN A 275 4.40 1.98 -6.56
C ASN A 275 3.58 0.67 -6.57
N VAL A 276 3.44 0.06 -7.74
CA VAL A 276 2.67 -1.18 -7.93
C VAL A 276 3.62 -2.36 -7.90
N ALA A 277 3.52 -3.17 -6.84
CA ALA A 277 4.30 -4.41 -6.65
C ALA A 277 5.83 -4.23 -6.60
N GLY A 278 6.36 -3.02 -6.44
CA GLY A 278 7.80 -2.76 -6.59
C GLY A 278 8.29 -2.83 -8.04
N LEU A 279 7.36 -2.95 -9.00
CA LEU A 279 7.66 -3.21 -10.41
C LEU A 279 7.47 -1.96 -11.28
N ARG A 280 6.48 -1.14 -10.94
CA ARG A 280 6.11 0.02 -11.75
C ARG A 280 5.61 1.15 -10.88
N THR A 281 6.21 2.31 -11.04
CA THR A 281 5.69 3.57 -10.50
C THR A 281 4.69 4.18 -11.48
N THR A 282 3.55 4.64 -10.96
CA THR A 282 2.59 5.50 -11.65
C THR A 282 2.30 6.69 -10.78
N VAL A 283 2.42 7.88 -11.36
CA VAL A 283 2.16 9.12 -10.65
C VAL A 283 1.07 9.90 -11.37
N GLN A 284 0.08 10.39 -10.63
CA GLN A 284 -1.02 11.20 -11.18
C GLN A 284 -1.10 12.55 -10.48
N PHE A 285 -1.44 13.59 -11.23
CA PHE A 285 -1.90 14.86 -10.70
C PHE A 285 -3.41 15.01 -10.96
N ASN A 286 -4.17 15.15 -9.89
CA ASN A 286 -5.61 15.35 -9.93
C ASN A 286 -5.96 16.78 -9.55
N SER A 287 -6.88 17.38 -10.31
CA SER A 287 -7.49 18.67 -10.01
C SER A 287 -9.01 18.54 -10.08
N LYS A 288 -9.70 19.11 -9.10
CA LYS A 288 -11.17 19.13 -9.07
C LYS A 288 -11.69 20.50 -8.65
N ILE A 289 -12.83 20.90 -9.22
CA ILE A 289 -13.62 22.04 -8.75
C ILE A 289 -15.07 21.59 -8.62
N PHE A 290 -15.65 21.82 -7.44
CA PHE A 290 -17.09 21.81 -7.24
C PHE A 290 -17.58 23.25 -7.31
N TYR A 291 -18.47 23.51 -8.28
CA TYR A 291 -19.07 24.83 -8.43
C TYR A 291 -20.23 24.99 -7.43
N PRO A 292 -20.45 26.20 -6.88
CA PRO A 292 -21.64 26.48 -6.11
C PRO A 292 -22.91 26.12 -6.90
N LYS A 293 -23.91 25.53 -6.24
CA LYS A 293 -25.17 25.12 -6.89
C LYS A 293 -25.86 26.28 -7.61
N SER A 294 -25.69 27.51 -7.13
CA SER A 294 -26.20 28.73 -7.77
C SER A 294 -25.69 28.95 -9.20
N GLU A 295 -24.55 28.37 -9.56
CA GLU A 295 -23.99 28.47 -10.90
C GLU A 295 -24.53 27.41 -11.86
N SER A 296 -25.18 26.35 -11.34
CA SER A 296 -25.76 25.26 -12.15
C SER A 296 -24.75 24.63 -13.12
N LYS A 297 -23.47 24.56 -12.72
CA LYS A 297 -22.38 23.98 -13.51
C LYS A 297 -22.03 22.58 -13.02
N PRO A 298 -21.70 21.63 -13.93
CA PRO A 298 -21.15 20.35 -13.52
C PRO A 298 -19.76 20.53 -12.88
N ASN A 299 -19.38 19.63 -11.98
CA ASN A 299 -18.04 19.61 -11.40
C ASN A 299 -16.97 19.49 -12.50
N MET A 300 -15.87 20.19 -12.34
CA MET A 300 -14.69 20.00 -13.18
C MET A 300 -13.80 18.93 -12.54
N TRP A 301 -13.43 17.91 -13.30
CA TRP A 301 -12.46 16.88 -12.92
C TRP A 301 -11.37 16.74 -13.98
N SER A 302 -10.12 16.68 -13.52
CA SER A 302 -8.95 16.39 -14.34
C SER A 302 -8.04 15.43 -13.59
N SER A 303 -7.62 14.35 -14.27
CA SER A 303 -6.57 13.45 -13.81
C SER A 303 -5.54 13.30 -14.93
N SER A 304 -4.28 13.67 -14.66
CA SER A 304 -3.17 13.58 -15.62
C SER A 304 -2.12 12.61 -15.10
N GLN A 305 -1.75 11.64 -15.94
CA GLN A 305 -0.55 10.84 -15.72
C GLN A 305 0.69 11.72 -15.86
N LEU A 306 1.59 11.68 -14.87
CA LEU A 306 2.83 12.43 -14.86
C LEU A 306 4.00 11.62 -15.45
N SER A 307 4.93 12.33 -16.07
CA SER A 307 6.23 11.90 -16.62
C SER A 307 7.39 12.64 -15.94
N ASP A 308 8.60 12.09 -16.06
CA ASP A 308 9.85 12.71 -15.58
C ASP A 308 9.80 13.15 -14.11
N VAL A 309 9.29 12.25 -13.27
CA VAL A 309 9.11 12.50 -11.85
C VAL A 309 10.44 12.51 -11.11
N GLU A 310 10.70 13.58 -10.38
CA GLU A 310 11.88 13.77 -9.55
C GLU A 310 11.52 14.41 -8.20
N PHE A 311 12.45 14.31 -7.26
CA PHE A 311 12.39 14.95 -5.97
C PHE A 311 13.64 15.79 -5.77
N ASN A 312 13.56 16.87 -4.99
CA ASN A 312 14.78 17.52 -4.51
C ASN A 312 15.59 16.57 -3.61
N GLU A 313 16.84 16.92 -3.31
CA GLU A 313 17.75 16.11 -2.47
C GLU A 313 17.14 15.77 -1.11
N GLU A 314 16.41 16.71 -0.51
CA GLU A 314 15.77 16.55 0.79
C GLU A 314 14.45 15.79 0.74
N LYS A 315 13.94 15.48 -0.46
CA LYS A 315 12.64 14.85 -0.73
C LYS A 315 11.41 15.61 -0.18
N THR A 316 11.50 16.92 0.02
CA THR A 316 10.36 17.75 0.44
C THR A 316 9.60 18.35 -0.74
N ASN A 317 10.24 18.41 -1.91
CA ASN A 317 9.68 18.96 -3.13
C ASN A 317 9.52 17.86 -4.16
N PHE A 318 8.43 17.93 -4.91
CA PHE A 318 8.06 17.02 -5.98
C PHE A 318 8.04 17.79 -7.30
N TYR A 319 8.66 17.23 -8.32
CA TYR A 319 8.65 17.79 -9.67
C TYR A 319 8.30 16.71 -10.69
N ALA A 320 7.68 17.13 -11.78
CA ALA A 320 7.39 16.34 -12.95
C ALA A 320 7.28 17.28 -14.16
N GLU A 321 7.17 16.72 -15.37
CA GLU A 321 6.93 17.53 -16.56
C GLU A 321 5.64 18.37 -16.38
N ASN A 322 5.76 19.69 -16.49
CA ASN A 322 4.68 20.66 -16.31
C ASN A 322 3.98 20.62 -14.93
N CYS A 323 4.59 20.05 -13.90
CA CYS A 323 4.02 20.00 -12.54
C CYS A 323 5.09 20.15 -11.45
N ALA A 324 4.80 20.94 -10.42
CA ALA A 324 5.66 21.12 -9.26
C ALA A 324 4.85 21.32 -7.98
N ILE A 325 5.27 20.67 -6.89
CA ILE A 325 4.81 20.91 -5.53
C ILE A 325 6.03 21.18 -4.67
N GLU A 326 6.14 22.40 -4.18
CA GLU A 326 7.35 22.88 -3.51
C GLU A 326 7.03 23.34 -2.09
N LEU A 327 7.69 22.76 -1.11
CA LEU A 327 7.64 23.21 0.28
C LEU A 327 8.72 24.25 0.52
N SER A 328 8.34 25.39 1.11
CA SER A 328 9.27 26.45 1.49
C SER A 328 10.34 25.96 2.47
N GLU A 329 11.48 26.64 2.51
CA GLU A 329 12.60 26.31 3.40
C GLU A 329 12.20 26.33 4.89
N ASP A 330 11.28 27.22 5.27
CA ASP A 330 10.74 27.31 6.63
C ASP A 330 9.67 26.24 6.94
N GLY A 331 9.28 25.44 5.95
CA GLY A 331 8.31 24.36 6.08
C GLY A 331 6.87 24.81 6.30
N LYS A 332 6.50 26.03 5.93
CA LYS A 332 5.18 26.62 6.21
C LYS A 332 4.29 26.83 4.99
N THR A 333 4.86 26.86 3.79
CA THR A 333 4.13 27.20 2.56
C THR A 333 4.40 26.19 1.47
N TYR A 334 3.33 25.68 0.85
CA TYR A 334 3.39 24.93 -0.39
C TYR A 334 3.06 25.83 -1.58
N LYS A 335 3.85 25.72 -2.64
CA LYS A 335 3.50 26.24 -3.98
C LYS A 335 3.17 25.06 -4.88
N ILE A 336 1.98 25.09 -5.48
CA ILE A 336 1.46 24.02 -6.34
C ILE A 336 1.25 24.61 -7.72
N LYS A 337 1.97 24.07 -8.71
CA LYS A 337 1.84 24.47 -10.11
C LYS A 337 1.59 23.23 -10.95
N SER A 338 0.61 23.30 -11.83
CA SER A 338 0.39 22.25 -12.82
C SER A 338 -0.20 22.84 -14.10
N ALA A 339 0.41 22.54 -15.22
CA ALA A 339 -0.11 22.78 -16.57
C ALA A 339 -0.29 21.45 -17.33
N THR A 340 -0.45 20.34 -16.61
CA THR A 340 -0.55 18.98 -17.18
C THR A 340 -1.88 18.71 -17.87
N ASN A 341 -2.87 19.58 -17.67
CA ASN A 341 -4.15 19.52 -18.35
C ASN A 341 -4.63 20.94 -18.68
N PRO A 342 -4.90 21.28 -19.95
CA PRO A 342 -5.40 22.60 -20.32
C PRO A 342 -6.79 22.91 -19.74
N LYS A 343 -7.56 21.89 -19.32
CA LYS A 343 -8.85 22.07 -18.64
C LYS A 343 -8.71 22.58 -17.20
N ALA A 344 -7.52 22.44 -16.61
CA ALA A 344 -7.25 22.75 -15.21
C ALA A 344 -5.77 23.13 -15.04
N ILE A 345 -5.43 24.39 -15.32
CA ILE A 345 -4.09 24.92 -15.04
C ILE A 345 -4.08 25.44 -13.60
N VAL A 346 -3.32 24.78 -12.73
CA VAL A 346 -3.26 25.06 -11.30
C VAL A 346 -2.09 25.97 -10.98
N ASN A 347 -2.36 27.04 -10.24
CA ASN A 347 -1.33 27.88 -9.61
C ASN A 347 -1.82 28.34 -8.24
N LEU A 348 -1.42 27.63 -7.20
CA LEU A 348 -1.90 27.83 -5.83
C LEU A 348 -0.72 27.99 -4.87
N THR A 349 -0.93 28.81 -3.85
CA THR A 349 -0.03 28.92 -2.69
C THR A 349 -0.84 28.62 -1.43
N VAL A 350 -0.45 27.58 -0.69
CA VAL A 350 -1.09 27.16 0.56
C VAL A 350 -0.13 27.45 1.70
N THR A 351 -0.52 28.31 2.63
CA THR A 351 0.30 28.72 3.79
C THR A 351 -0.37 28.29 5.08
N ARG A 352 0.36 27.55 5.89
CA ARG A 352 -0.13 27.05 7.18
C ARG A 352 -0.32 28.18 8.18
N THR A 353 -1.50 28.25 8.79
CA THR A 353 -1.80 29.25 9.83
C THR A 353 -1.79 28.67 11.24
N SER A 354 -1.85 27.35 11.38
CA SER A 354 -1.73 26.63 12.67
C SER A 354 -0.82 25.40 12.56
N PRO A 355 -0.09 24.98 13.60
CA PRO A 355 0.78 23.81 13.53
C PRO A 355 0.08 22.58 12.98
N GLY A 356 0.77 21.86 12.10
CA GLY A 356 0.32 20.56 11.63
C GLY A 356 0.71 19.46 12.62
N PHE A 357 0.08 18.30 12.53
CA PHE A 357 0.38 17.18 13.42
C PHE A 357 0.27 15.83 12.74
N VAL A 358 0.91 14.84 13.36
CA VAL A 358 0.56 13.43 13.27
C VAL A 358 -0.02 12.99 14.61
N VAL A 359 -1.00 12.09 14.59
CA VAL A 359 -1.50 11.45 15.82
C VAL A 359 -0.46 10.45 16.33
N GLY A 360 -0.29 10.32 17.65
CA GLY A 360 0.76 9.46 18.19
C GLY A 360 2.15 10.08 18.08
N LYS A 361 3.17 9.22 18.15
CA LYS A 361 4.59 9.59 18.02
C LYS A 361 5.00 9.84 16.58
N ASN A 362 4.36 9.16 15.62
CA ASN A 362 4.79 9.20 14.22
C ASN A 362 3.63 9.10 13.19
N GLY A 363 2.37 9.09 13.63
CA GLY A 363 1.22 8.98 12.73
C GLY A 363 1.01 7.62 12.10
N THR A 364 1.80 6.61 12.46
CA THR A 364 1.90 5.36 11.70
C THR A 364 1.22 4.20 12.42
N THR A 365 0.29 3.56 11.74
CA THR A 365 -0.24 2.23 12.05
C THR A 365 0.55 1.19 11.28
N TYR A 366 0.90 0.09 11.92
CA TYR A 366 1.65 -1.01 11.30
C TYR A 366 0.80 -2.27 11.17
N TYR A 367 1.10 -3.09 10.17
CA TYR A 367 0.43 -4.34 9.86
C TYR A 367 1.45 -5.48 9.90
N GLY A 368 1.13 -6.55 10.61
CA GLY A 368 2.04 -7.67 10.79
C GLY A 368 1.71 -8.51 12.01
N THR A 369 1.91 -9.83 11.91
CA THR A 369 1.85 -10.72 13.09
C THR A 369 3.11 -10.63 13.96
N ASP A 370 4.19 -10.04 13.43
CA ASP A 370 5.39 -9.69 14.19
C ASP A 370 5.56 -8.16 14.19
N PRO A 371 5.30 -7.48 15.32
CA PRO A 371 5.48 -6.03 15.44
C PRO A 371 6.91 -5.54 15.15
N LYS A 372 7.92 -6.43 15.21
CA LYS A 372 9.31 -6.09 14.89
C LYS A 372 9.62 -6.18 13.39
N ALA A 373 8.73 -6.78 12.61
CA ALA A 373 8.87 -6.95 11.18
C ALA A 373 7.50 -6.75 10.49
N PRO A 374 6.94 -5.53 10.58
CA PRO A 374 5.68 -5.23 9.91
C PRO A 374 5.85 -5.34 8.39
N TRP A 375 4.82 -5.85 7.70
CA TRP A 375 4.79 -5.98 6.25
C TRP A 375 4.06 -4.83 5.55
N GLY A 376 3.41 -3.96 6.32
CA GLY A 376 2.66 -2.82 5.80
C GLY A 376 2.52 -1.72 6.84
N SER A 377 2.20 -0.53 6.36
CA SER A 377 2.00 0.65 7.19
C SER A 377 0.93 1.58 6.64
N MET A 378 0.37 2.40 7.51
CA MET A 378 -0.54 3.49 7.16
C MET A 378 -0.17 4.73 7.97
N ARG A 379 0.13 5.85 7.31
CA ARG A 379 0.47 7.11 7.96
C ARG A 379 -0.39 8.25 7.45
N HIS A 380 -0.84 9.12 8.35
CA HIS A 380 -1.51 10.38 8.01
C HIS A 380 -0.89 11.55 8.77
N ALA A 381 -0.50 12.59 8.03
CA ALA A 381 -0.03 13.86 8.57
C ALA A 381 -0.93 14.99 8.06
N PHE A 382 -1.31 15.90 8.95
CA PHE A 382 -2.32 16.92 8.68
C PHE A 382 -1.76 18.31 8.89
N TRP A 383 -2.04 19.24 7.97
CA TRP A 383 -2.14 20.66 8.29
C TRP A 383 -3.64 21.02 8.26
N PRO A 384 -4.31 21.06 9.42
CA PRO A 384 -5.77 21.20 9.47
C PRO A 384 -6.25 22.61 9.16
N ARG A 385 -5.41 23.65 9.28
CA ARG A 385 -5.82 25.03 9.01
C ARG A 385 -4.74 25.79 8.25
N ASN A 386 -5.10 26.20 7.03
CA ASN A 386 -4.21 26.90 6.11
C ASN A 386 -5.01 27.99 5.37
N THR A 387 -4.31 29.01 4.89
CA THR A 387 -4.85 29.91 3.86
C THR A 387 -4.40 29.43 2.49
N VAL A 388 -5.25 29.60 1.49
CA VAL A 388 -4.91 29.41 0.08
C VAL A 388 -5.12 30.71 -0.69
N GLU A 389 -4.22 30.98 -1.64
CA GLU A 389 -4.34 32.01 -2.65
C GLU A 389 -3.95 31.45 -4.03
N GLY A 390 -4.41 32.11 -5.10
CA GLY A 390 -4.19 31.69 -6.47
C GLY A 390 -5.45 31.12 -7.12
N SER A 391 -5.30 30.43 -8.23
CA SER A 391 -6.43 30.03 -9.07
C SER A 391 -6.22 28.70 -9.75
N ILE A 392 -7.34 28.08 -10.12
CA ILE A 392 -7.38 27.02 -11.13
C ILE A 392 -8.02 27.62 -12.38
N ILE A 393 -7.27 27.65 -13.48
CA ILE A 393 -7.73 28.19 -14.77
C ILE A 393 -8.42 27.06 -15.53
N THR A 394 -9.67 27.31 -15.89
CA THR A 394 -10.53 26.42 -16.68
C THR A 394 -10.81 27.01 -18.06
N GLU A 395 -11.54 26.28 -18.91
CA GLU A 395 -11.99 26.79 -20.21
C GLU A 395 -12.87 28.06 -20.09
N ASP A 396 -13.62 28.19 -18.99
CA ASP A 396 -14.47 29.35 -18.70
C ASP A 396 -13.70 30.54 -18.08
N GLY A 397 -12.41 30.33 -17.77
CA GLY A 397 -11.56 31.31 -17.10
C GLY A 397 -11.07 30.88 -15.71
N PRO A 398 -10.38 31.79 -15.00
CA PRO A 398 -9.81 31.51 -13.68
C PRO A 398 -10.88 31.44 -12.59
N VAL A 399 -10.87 30.36 -11.81
CA VAL A 399 -11.57 30.26 -10.53
C VAL A 399 -10.59 30.65 -9.43
N ASP A 400 -10.83 31.77 -8.76
CA ASP A 400 -10.04 32.25 -7.62
C ASP A 400 -10.34 31.40 -6.38
N PHE A 401 -9.28 30.84 -5.80
CA PHE A 401 -9.34 29.98 -4.63
C PHE A 401 -8.93 30.69 -3.34
N LYS A 402 -8.84 32.03 -3.33
CA LYS A 402 -8.61 32.76 -2.08
C LYS A 402 -9.58 32.32 -0.97
N GLY A 403 -9.04 31.74 0.11
CA GLY A 403 -9.84 31.13 1.16
C GLY A 403 -9.04 30.25 2.13
N THR A 404 -9.65 29.18 2.62
CA THR A 404 -9.02 28.21 3.52
C THR A 404 -8.68 26.91 2.81
N ALA A 405 -7.75 26.16 3.37
CA ALA A 405 -7.38 24.86 2.85
C ALA A 405 -6.98 23.90 3.96
N VAL A 406 -7.14 22.61 3.68
CA VAL A 406 -6.58 21.50 4.45
C VAL A 406 -5.54 20.79 3.60
N PHE A 407 -4.42 20.41 4.23
CA PHE A 407 -3.41 19.56 3.61
C PHE A 407 -3.30 18.23 4.35
N VAL A 408 -3.29 17.14 3.56
CA VAL A 408 -3.09 15.77 4.04
C VAL A 408 -1.94 15.13 3.27
N HIS A 409 -0.91 14.68 4.00
CA HIS A 409 0.14 13.80 3.48
C HIS A 409 -0.08 12.39 4.01
N ALA A 410 -0.48 11.49 3.13
CA ALA A 410 -0.80 10.11 3.49
C ALA A 410 0.16 9.13 2.83
N LEU A 411 0.50 8.05 3.54
CA LEU A 411 1.26 6.93 2.99
C LEU A 411 0.59 5.62 3.37
N GLN A 412 0.19 4.88 2.35
CA GLN A 412 -0.27 3.50 2.44
C GLN A 412 0.87 2.60 1.96
N GLY A 413 1.63 1.99 2.87
CA GLY A 413 2.77 1.13 2.58
C GLY A 413 2.40 -0.32 2.27
N MET A 414 1.26 -0.53 1.58
CA MET A 414 0.75 -1.82 1.14
C MET A 414 -0.41 -1.61 0.15
N LYS A 415 -1.02 -2.68 -0.37
CA LYS A 415 -2.20 -2.56 -1.25
C LYS A 415 -3.36 -1.87 -0.52
N PRO A 416 -4.02 -0.85 -1.11
CA PRO A 416 -5.08 -0.09 -0.44
C PRO A 416 -6.21 -0.96 0.14
N HIS A 417 -6.71 -1.92 -0.63
CA HIS A 417 -7.78 -2.85 -0.23
C HIS A 417 -7.34 -3.88 0.82
N HIS A 418 -6.04 -4.07 1.05
CA HIS A 418 -5.55 -4.87 2.16
C HIS A 418 -5.38 -4.01 3.43
N ALA A 419 -5.16 -2.70 3.29
CA ALA A 419 -4.92 -1.81 4.41
C ALA A 419 -6.22 -1.35 5.08
N ALA A 420 -7.22 -1.01 4.27
CA ALA A 420 -8.50 -0.52 4.73
C ALA A 420 -9.63 -0.98 3.81
N ALA A 421 -10.77 -1.29 4.41
CA ALA A 421 -12.01 -1.65 3.74
C ALA A 421 -12.91 -0.42 3.55
N LYS A 422 -12.93 0.49 4.53
CA LYS A 422 -13.81 1.66 4.54
C LYS A 422 -13.10 2.86 5.17
N TRP A 423 -13.43 4.07 4.71
CA TRP A 423 -12.95 5.31 5.29
C TRP A 423 -14.07 6.32 5.51
N LYS A 424 -13.87 7.17 6.51
CA LYS A 424 -14.65 8.38 6.77
C LYS A 424 -13.67 9.53 6.93
N PHE A 425 -13.83 10.55 6.10
CA PHE A 425 -13.07 11.79 6.19
C PHE A 425 -14.00 12.92 6.56
N ILE A 426 -13.60 13.75 7.52
CA ILE A 426 -14.31 14.96 7.94
C ILE A 426 -13.31 16.10 7.88
N ASP A 427 -13.69 17.16 7.17
CA ASP A 427 -13.01 18.45 7.12
C ASP A 427 -14.03 19.55 7.41
N PHE A 428 -13.91 20.17 8.58
CA PHE A 428 -14.72 21.31 8.97
C PHE A 428 -13.85 22.56 9.05
N GLU A 429 -14.29 23.62 8.38
CA GLU A 429 -13.62 24.92 8.31
C GLU A 429 -14.55 26.03 8.79
N GLY A 430 -14.36 26.50 10.02
CA GLY A 430 -15.01 27.68 10.57
C GLY A 430 -14.13 28.93 10.50
N PRO A 431 -14.64 30.10 10.93
CA PRO A 431 -13.87 31.34 11.03
C PRO A 431 -12.64 31.25 11.96
N THR A 432 -12.74 30.46 13.04
CA THR A 432 -11.69 30.36 14.08
C THR A 432 -11.15 28.95 14.19
N TYR A 433 -12.01 27.94 14.12
CA TYR A 433 -11.70 26.54 14.34
C TYR A 433 -11.67 25.76 13.01
N SER A 434 -10.70 24.87 12.88
CA SER A 434 -10.74 23.77 11.91
C SER A 434 -10.78 22.45 12.65
N ALA A 435 -11.63 21.53 12.21
CA ALA A 435 -11.71 20.18 12.77
C ALA A 435 -11.52 19.14 11.67
N ILE A 436 -10.53 18.27 11.85
CA ILE A 436 -10.19 17.22 10.88
C ILE A 436 -10.32 15.84 11.52
N MET A 437 -10.81 14.88 10.74
CA MET A 437 -10.84 13.49 11.14
C MET A 437 -10.64 12.56 9.94
N MET A 438 -9.87 11.52 10.12
CA MET A 438 -9.75 10.40 9.21
C MET A 438 -9.86 9.11 10.00
N GLU A 439 -10.96 8.37 9.77
CA GLU A 439 -11.18 7.06 10.34
C GLU A 439 -11.18 6.02 9.23
N PHE A 440 -10.41 4.95 9.42
CA PHE A 440 -10.51 3.77 8.56
C PHE A 440 -10.86 2.52 9.34
N ILE A 441 -11.58 1.63 8.67
CA ILE A 441 -11.87 0.28 9.14
C ILE A 441 -11.05 -0.67 8.31
N THR A 442 -10.24 -1.52 8.94
CA THR A 442 -9.47 -2.54 8.23
C THR A 442 -10.38 -3.60 7.58
N PRO A 443 -9.88 -4.36 6.60
CA PRO A 443 -10.55 -5.58 6.16
C PRO A 443 -10.72 -6.60 7.31
N LYS A 444 -11.56 -7.60 7.10
CA LYS A 444 -11.78 -8.73 8.04
C LYS A 444 -10.47 -9.43 8.43
N SER A 445 -9.46 -9.37 7.55
CA SER A 445 -8.12 -9.91 7.79
C SER A 445 -7.48 -9.38 9.07
N TYR A 446 -7.78 -8.15 9.48
CA TYR A 446 -7.28 -7.51 10.70
C TYR A 446 -8.40 -7.25 11.72
N GLY A 447 -9.45 -8.07 11.68
CA GLY A 447 -10.56 -8.02 12.65
C GLY A 447 -11.51 -6.84 12.49
N SER A 448 -11.57 -6.21 11.31
CA SER A 448 -12.39 -5.00 11.09
C SER A 448 -12.12 -3.90 12.13
N THR A 449 -10.84 -3.73 12.45
CA THR A 449 -10.38 -2.78 13.47
C THR A 449 -10.59 -1.35 12.97
N ALA A 450 -11.22 -0.52 13.79
CA ALA A 450 -11.32 0.91 13.56
C ALA A 450 -10.04 1.61 14.03
N VAL A 451 -9.47 2.45 13.16
CA VAL A 451 -8.35 3.33 13.49
C VAL A 451 -8.77 4.74 13.17
N ASN A 452 -8.75 5.61 14.18
CA ASN A 452 -9.16 7.00 14.07
C ASN A 452 -7.98 7.91 14.37
N VAL A 453 -7.80 8.92 13.52
CA VAL A 453 -6.86 10.03 13.72
C VAL A 453 -7.58 11.34 13.43
N GLY A 454 -7.44 12.33 14.31
CA GLY A 454 -8.07 13.62 14.10
C GLY A 454 -7.71 14.63 15.17
N GLY A 455 -8.15 15.87 14.97
CA GLY A 455 -7.89 16.97 15.88
C GLY A 455 -8.60 18.25 15.51
N ILE A 456 -8.47 19.24 16.38
CA ILE A 456 -9.01 20.59 16.23
C ILE A 456 -7.86 21.58 16.39
N THR A 457 -7.77 22.53 15.47
CA THR A 457 -6.84 23.66 15.54
C THR A 457 -7.60 24.97 15.61
N LYS A 458 -7.03 25.95 16.32
CA LYS A 458 -7.56 27.32 16.39
C LYS A 458 -6.40 28.30 16.55
N ASP A 459 -6.53 29.53 16.04
CA ASP A 459 -5.65 30.67 16.39
C ASP A 459 -4.12 30.39 16.41
N GLY A 460 -3.61 29.59 15.48
CA GLY A 460 -2.17 29.29 15.44
C GLY A 460 -1.71 28.21 16.40
N GLU A 461 -2.62 27.43 16.99
CA GLU A 461 -2.33 26.31 17.88
C GLU A 461 -3.15 25.06 17.56
N ILE A 462 -2.66 23.90 18.01
CA ILE A 462 -3.42 22.65 18.07
C ILE A 462 -4.15 22.65 19.41
N LEU A 463 -5.49 22.75 19.36
CA LEU A 463 -6.32 22.67 20.56
C LEU A 463 -6.29 21.24 21.11
N ILE A 464 -6.59 20.25 20.27
CA ILE A 464 -6.47 18.82 20.56
C ILE A 464 -6.11 18.04 19.29
N ALA A 465 -5.41 16.93 19.46
CA ALA A 465 -5.27 15.90 18.44
C ALA A 465 -5.07 14.53 19.12
N GLY A 466 -5.55 13.47 18.49
CA GLY A 466 -5.52 12.14 19.09
C GLY A 466 -6.31 11.11 18.31
N SER A 467 -6.55 9.97 18.97
CA SER A 467 -7.25 8.81 18.41
C SER A 467 -8.54 8.44 19.15
N SER A 468 -8.94 9.22 20.15
CA SER A 468 -10.16 9.03 20.96
C SER A 468 -11.43 9.57 20.30
N ASN A 469 -11.33 10.00 19.04
CA ASN A 469 -12.41 10.58 18.27
C ASN A 469 -13.28 9.48 17.63
N SER A 470 -14.46 9.85 17.15
CA SER A 470 -15.37 8.94 16.44
C SER A 470 -16.01 9.62 15.23
N ALA A 471 -16.18 8.87 14.13
CA ALA A 471 -16.99 9.29 12.99
C ALA A 471 -18.12 8.27 12.77
N LEU A 472 -19.37 8.73 12.69
CA LEU A 472 -20.54 7.89 12.58
C LEU A 472 -21.44 8.37 11.43
N HIS A 473 -21.82 7.47 10.53
CA HIS A 473 -22.92 7.72 9.61
C HIS A 473 -24.23 7.43 10.33
N THR A 474 -24.91 8.47 10.82
CA THR A 474 -26.11 8.35 11.67
C THR A 474 -27.35 7.95 10.87
N LYS A 475 -27.32 8.17 9.55
CA LYS A 475 -28.33 7.71 8.61
C LYS A 475 -27.66 7.27 7.32
N ILE A 476 -28.12 6.16 6.75
CA ILE A 476 -27.59 5.58 5.51
C ILE A 476 -28.71 5.20 4.54
N LYS A 477 -28.36 5.14 3.26
CA LYS A 477 -29.20 4.66 2.16
C LYS A 477 -28.35 3.77 1.24
N GLY A 478 -28.92 2.65 0.80
CA GLY A 478 -28.23 1.78 -0.16
C GLY A 478 -28.07 2.45 -1.52
N ASP A 479 -26.89 2.35 -2.13
CA ASP A 479 -26.68 2.73 -3.53
C ASP A 479 -27.32 1.67 -4.44
N PRO A 480 -28.25 2.02 -5.33
CA PRO A 480 -28.92 1.06 -6.20
C PRO A 480 -28.00 0.36 -7.22
N GLU A 481 -26.80 0.89 -7.48
CA GLU A 481 -25.85 0.31 -8.45
C GLU A 481 -24.88 -0.69 -7.81
N ASN A 482 -24.58 -0.52 -6.51
CA ASN A 482 -23.49 -1.25 -5.87
C ASN A 482 -23.74 -1.71 -4.43
N ASP A 483 -24.91 -1.37 -3.85
CA ASP A 483 -25.35 -1.75 -2.51
C ASP A 483 -24.55 -1.14 -1.35
N TRP A 484 -23.63 -0.19 -1.62
CA TRP A 484 -22.91 0.48 -0.53
C TRP A 484 -23.84 1.31 0.36
N PRO A 485 -23.59 1.37 1.68
CA PRO A 485 -24.40 2.15 2.62
C PRO A 485 -23.99 3.63 2.58
N VAL A 486 -24.43 4.34 1.54
CA VAL A 486 -24.15 5.76 1.30
C VAL A 486 -24.72 6.58 2.47
N PRO A 487 -23.93 7.48 3.08
CA PRO A 487 -24.42 8.27 4.21
C PRO A 487 -25.41 9.35 3.75
N GLU A 488 -26.46 9.53 4.55
CA GLU A 488 -27.39 10.67 4.45
C GLU A 488 -27.18 11.68 5.59
N ALA A 489 -26.51 11.28 6.68
CA ALA A 489 -26.15 12.13 7.81
C ALA A 489 -24.87 11.62 8.48
N ILE A 490 -24.10 12.55 9.06
CA ILE A 490 -22.85 12.27 9.75
C ILE A 490 -22.83 12.89 11.14
N LYS A 491 -22.12 12.24 12.06
CA LYS A 491 -21.73 12.76 13.36
C LYS A 491 -20.24 12.54 13.58
N GLY A 492 -19.51 13.61 13.88
CA GLY A 492 -18.12 13.59 14.31
C GLY A 492 -18.03 13.99 15.78
N GLU A 493 -17.25 13.25 16.57
CA GLU A 493 -16.96 13.58 17.96
C GLU A 493 -15.45 13.62 18.19
N TRP A 494 -14.93 14.72 18.73
CA TRP A 494 -13.53 14.84 19.13
C TRP A 494 -13.43 14.92 20.65
N LYS A 495 -12.45 14.21 21.20
CA LYS A 495 -12.18 14.18 22.63
C LYS A 495 -10.71 14.27 22.89
N GLY A 496 -10.32 15.13 23.82
CA GLY A 496 -8.93 15.27 24.21
C GLY A 496 -8.75 16.22 25.39
N LYS A 497 -7.50 16.60 25.62
CA LYS A 497 -7.14 17.62 26.59
C LYS A 497 -6.29 18.68 25.92
N THR A 498 -6.53 19.93 26.26
CA THR A 498 -5.69 21.06 25.85
C THR A 498 -4.28 20.95 26.45
N LYS A 499 -3.34 21.77 25.97
CA LYS A 499 -1.96 21.84 26.53
C LYS A 499 -1.93 22.19 28.02
N ASP A 500 -2.90 22.97 28.52
CA ASP A 500 -3.08 23.32 29.94
C ASP A 500 -3.94 22.29 30.73
N GLY A 501 -4.36 21.19 30.10
CA GLY A 501 -5.00 20.05 30.77
C GLY A 501 -6.52 20.10 30.90
N LYS A 502 -7.19 21.08 30.30
CA LYS A 502 -8.66 21.18 30.26
C LYS A 502 -9.24 20.13 29.33
N ASP A 503 -10.34 19.51 29.76
CA ASP A 503 -11.09 18.59 28.91
C ASP A 503 -11.70 19.33 27.72
N VAL A 504 -11.61 18.71 26.54
CA VAL A 504 -12.25 19.18 25.31
C VAL A 504 -13.15 18.07 24.79
N ASP A 505 -14.44 18.36 24.69
CA ASP A 505 -15.42 17.56 23.98
C ASP A 505 -15.98 18.41 22.84
N ALA A 506 -15.90 17.94 21.60
CA ALA A 506 -16.51 18.61 20.46
C ALA A 506 -17.39 17.67 19.67
N VAL A 507 -18.51 18.18 19.17
CA VAL A 507 -19.48 17.43 18.38
C VAL A 507 -19.90 18.26 17.18
N LEU A 508 -19.88 17.60 16.02
CA LEU A 508 -20.51 18.06 14.78
C LEU A 508 -21.53 17.01 14.36
N GLU A 509 -22.76 17.43 14.09
CA GLU A 509 -23.81 16.54 13.58
C GLU A 509 -24.57 17.26 12.47
N SER A 510 -24.68 16.62 11.31
CA SER A 510 -25.28 17.27 10.14
C SER A 510 -25.91 16.27 9.16
N PRO A 511 -27.10 16.57 8.60
CA PRO A 511 -27.55 15.92 7.38
C PRO A 511 -26.61 16.30 6.22
N LEU A 512 -26.23 15.33 5.40
CA LEU A 512 -25.28 15.56 4.31
C LEU A 512 -25.91 16.20 3.07
N GLY A 513 -27.24 16.14 2.95
CA GLY A 513 -27.96 16.65 1.79
C GLY A 513 -27.66 15.85 0.53
N GLU A 514 -27.65 16.54 -0.61
CA GLU A 514 -27.34 15.95 -1.91
C GLU A 514 -25.83 15.73 -2.04
N ARG A 515 -25.45 14.56 -2.58
CA ARG A 515 -24.06 14.19 -2.85
C ARG A 515 -23.46 15.11 -3.91
N LEU A 516 -22.23 15.60 -3.67
CA LEU A 516 -21.48 16.37 -4.65
C LEU A 516 -21.00 15.51 -5.81
N ASP A 517 -20.43 14.33 -5.51
CA ASP A 517 -19.96 13.40 -6.53
C ASP A 517 -19.83 11.94 -6.01
N LYS A 518 -19.80 10.99 -6.95
CA LYS A 518 -19.47 9.58 -6.76
C LYS A 518 -18.33 9.20 -7.70
N ILE A 519 -17.16 8.95 -7.14
CA ILE A 519 -15.98 8.51 -7.90
C ILE A 519 -15.97 6.98 -7.93
N ASP A 520 -16.01 6.41 -9.12
CA ASP A 520 -15.66 5.00 -9.35
C ASP A 520 -14.13 4.90 -9.41
N VAL A 521 -13.53 4.44 -8.32
CA VAL A 521 -12.06 4.37 -8.24
C VAL A 521 -11.52 3.45 -9.36
N MET A 522 -12.23 2.36 -9.66
CA MET A 522 -11.82 1.48 -10.75
C MET A 522 -11.85 2.21 -12.08
N ALA A 523 -12.81 3.08 -12.37
CA ALA A 523 -12.82 3.85 -13.62
C ALA A 523 -11.51 4.65 -13.80
N GLU A 524 -11.01 5.25 -12.73
CA GLU A 524 -9.83 6.14 -12.72
C GLU A 524 -8.48 5.42 -12.75
N VAL A 525 -8.40 4.14 -12.34
CA VAL A 525 -7.12 3.42 -12.31
C VAL A 525 -6.66 3.02 -13.73
N PRO A 526 -5.36 3.17 -14.07
CA PRO A 526 -4.81 2.70 -15.34
C PRO A 526 -5.09 1.22 -15.64
N GLY A 527 -5.28 0.89 -16.93
CA GLY A 527 -5.70 -0.45 -17.38
C GLY A 527 -4.85 -1.61 -16.89
N PHE A 528 -3.53 -1.44 -16.80
CA PHE A 528 -2.63 -2.50 -16.32
C PHE A 528 -2.77 -2.76 -14.80
N VAL A 529 -3.21 -1.76 -14.02
CA VAL A 529 -3.49 -1.98 -12.58
C VAL A 529 -4.83 -2.70 -12.44
N LYS A 530 -5.81 -2.39 -13.30
CA LYS A 530 -7.09 -3.11 -13.35
C LYS A 530 -6.88 -4.61 -13.54
N SER A 531 -5.93 -5.05 -14.37
CA SER A 531 -5.67 -6.49 -14.57
C SER A 531 -5.03 -7.17 -13.37
N ILE A 532 -4.25 -6.46 -12.55
CA ILE A 532 -3.69 -6.97 -11.29
C ILE A 532 -4.79 -7.04 -10.20
N VAL A 533 -5.71 -6.08 -10.19
CA VAL A 533 -6.80 -5.97 -9.21
C VAL A 533 -8.03 -6.81 -9.60
N ALA A 534 -8.22 -7.14 -10.87
CA ALA A 534 -9.34 -7.98 -11.35
C ALA A 534 -9.36 -9.39 -10.70
N ALA A 535 -8.22 -9.85 -10.17
CA ALA A 535 -8.13 -11.09 -9.40
C ALA A 535 -8.65 -10.95 -7.95
N ALA A 536 -8.79 -9.73 -7.43
CA ALA A 536 -9.47 -9.41 -6.16
C ALA A 536 -11.00 -9.37 -6.33
N ALA A 537 -11.54 -10.40 -6.99
CA ALA A 537 -12.93 -10.51 -7.40
C ALA A 537 -13.92 -10.05 -6.30
N GLY A 538 -14.65 -8.95 -6.58
CA GLY A 538 -15.73 -8.45 -5.73
C GLY A 538 -15.54 -7.03 -5.17
N THR A 539 -14.36 -6.40 -5.30
CA THR A 539 -14.19 -5.01 -4.83
C THR A 539 -14.85 -4.02 -5.79
N LYS A 540 -15.80 -3.23 -5.28
CA LYS A 540 -16.43 -2.11 -5.98
C LYS A 540 -15.99 -0.80 -5.31
N PRO A 541 -14.74 -0.33 -5.52
CA PRO A 541 -14.23 0.80 -4.75
C PRO A 541 -14.88 2.11 -5.21
N TYR A 542 -15.61 2.75 -4.30
CA TYR A 542 -16.31 4.02 -4.54
C TYR A 542 -15.97 5.04 -3.45
N ILE A 543 -15.86 6.30 -3.87
CA ILE A 543 -15.76 7.47 -2.98
C ILE A 543 -17.01 8.31 -3.18
N TYR A 544 -17.72 8.58 -2.09
CA TYR A 544 -18.89 9.45 -2.06
C TYR A 544 -18.52 10.75 -1.36
N GLN A 545 -18.70 11.88 -2.04
CA GLN A 545 -18.26 13.20 -1.55
C GLN A 545 -19.48 14.09 -1.28
N PHE A 546 -19.46 14.81 -0.16
CA PHE A 546 -20.56 15.65 0.29
C PHE A 546 -20.04 16.99 0.84
N SER A 547 -20.87 18.02 0.66
CA SER A 547 -20.77 19.29 1.37
C SER A 547 -22.18 19.85 1.52
N PRO A 548 -22.75 19.89 2.73
CA PRO A 548 -24.03 20.55 2.96
C PRO A 548 -24.02 22.00 2.47
N ASP A 549 -25.13 22.45 1.88
CA ASP A 549 -25.27 23.84 1.38
C ASP A 549 -25.37 24.85 2.53
N ALA A 550 -25.98 24.44 3.65
CA ALA A 550 -26.10 25.26 4.85
C ALA A 550 -24.83 25.11 5.72
N PRO A 551 -24.40 26.18 6.41
CA PRO A 551 -23.36 26.08 7.40
C PRO A 551 -23.67 25.01 8.45
N VAL A 552 -22.64 24.26 8.85
CA VAL A 552 -22.73 23.21 9.86
C VAL A 552 -22.21 23.76 11.19
N SER A 553 -22.83 23.40 12.31
CA SER A 553 -22.37 23.80 13.63
C SER A 553 -21.37 22.80 14.23
N LEU A 554 -20.18 23.27 14.59
CA LEU A 554 -19.25 22.60 15.50
C LEU A 554 -19.50 23.13 16.92
N LYS A 555 -19.93 22.26 17.83
CA LYS A 555 -20.12 22.57 19.25
C LYS A 555 -18.91 22.09 20.03
N LEU A 556 -18.26 22.96 20.78
CA LEU A 556 -17.12 22.64 21.62
C LEU A 556 -17.44 22.95 23.08
N LYS A 557 -16.99 22.07 23.96
CA LYS A 557 -16.92 22.30 25.40
C LYS A 557 -15.46 22.21 25.83
N ILE A 558 -14.90 23.30 26.34
CA ILE A 558 -13.51 23.42 26.78
C ILE A 558 -13.51 23.74 28.28
N GLY A 559 -13.36 22.71 29.11
CA GLY A 559 -13.64 22.83 30.55
C GLY A 559 -15.10 23.23 30.79
N ASP A 560 -15.32 24.43 31.33
CA ASP A 560 -16.65 24.99 31.58
C ASP A 560 -17.15 25.92 30.46
N GLU A 561 -16.30 26.21 29.46
CA GLU A 561 -16.66 27.09 28.35
C GLU A 561 -17.37 26.30 27.24
N GLU A 562 -18.55 26.77 26.82
CA GLU A 562 -19.27 26.21 25.67
C GLU A 562 -19.23 27.18 24.49
N ILE A 563 -18.82 26.68 23.33
CA ILE A 563 -18.64 27.43 22.09
C ILE A 563 -19.43 26.72 21.00
N THR A 564 -20.09 27.48 20.13
CA THR A 564 -20.65 26.95 18.88
C THR A 564 -20.16 27.81 17.74
N GLU A 565 -19.54 27.19 16.74
CA GLU A 565 -19.07 27.87 15.54
C GLU A 565 -19.72 27.24 14.30
N GLU A 566 -20.19 28.10 13.38
CA GLU A 566 -20.69 27.67 12.09
C GLU A 566 -19.57 27.73 11.04
N GLY A 567 -19.54 26.74 10.16
CA GLY A 567 -18.51 26.62 9.12
C GLY A 567 -18.93 25.73 7.96
N SER A 568 -18.05 25.58 6.98
CA SER A 568 -18.23 24.63 5.90
C SER A 568 -17.81 23.22 6.35
N LEU A 569 -18.48 22.22 5.79
CA LEU A 569 -18.15 20.82 6.00
C LEU A 569 -17.90 20.17 4.64
N PHE A 570 -16.72 19.60 4.44
CA PHE A 570 -16.46 18.63 3.39
C PHE A 570 -16.26 17.25 4.01
N THR A 571 -16.87 16.22 3.41
CA THR A 571 -16.74 14.85 3.93
C THR A 571 -16.76 13.83 2.82
N GLU A 572 -15.99 12.76 3.02
CA GLU A 572 -15.93 11.62 2.12
C GLU A 572 -16.27 10.32 2.87
N ALA A 573 -17.05 9.48 2.20
CA ALA A 573 -17.24 8.08 2.58
C ALA A 573 -16.61 7.19 1.50
N VAL A 574 -15.59 6.44 1.87
CA VAL A 574 -14.89 5.53 0.97
C VAL A 574 -15.26 4.10 1.32
N PHE A 575 -15.60 3.32 0.29
CA PHE A 575 -15.82 1.88 0.41
C PHE A 575 -14.92 1.19 -0.61
N LEU A 576 -14.06 0.28 -0.16
CA LEU A 576 -13.09 -0.43 -1.02
C LEU A 576 -13.44 -1.92 -1.12
N CYS A 577 -13.71 -2.56 0.02
CA CYS A 577 -14.03 -3.98 0.12
C CYS A 577 -14.93 -4.28 1.34
N GLU A 578 -15.43 -5.52 1.44
CA GLU A 578 -16.23 -6.01 2.57
C GLU A 578 -15.44 -6.67 3.70
#